data_AF-A0A969IH11-F1
#
_entry.id   AF-A0A969IH11-F1
#
_cell.length_a   1.000
_cell.length_b   1.000
_cell.length_c   1.000
_cell.angle_alpha   90.00
_cell.angle_beta   90.00
_cell.angle_gamma   90.00
#
_symmetry.space_group_name_H-M   'P 1'
#
loop_
_entity.id
_entity.type
_entity.pdbx_description
1 polymer ?
#
loop_
_entity_poly.entity_id
_entity_poly.type
_entity_poly.pdbx_seq_one_letter_code
_entity_poly.pdbx_strand_id
1 'polypeptide(L)'
;MLEAGFDVTLYEIGSCVGGLWVYNNDNQRSSAYKTLHINTARDLTAFSDHPFRPDVQPFPNHRDMATYLRSYAERFGLVSRVRFNTRITRVNAAASYTPEKPRWQLETEHGETHEHDTVIVASGHLTKPLEVPMFRDGFKGRYLHSHYYKDPAEFAGQRICVVGVGNSALDIASDVCPAAERAVLVARSRPLIIPKLMFAGRSGIWPSLSTSRGCRWRCATVCCASLYGWCRATSASSVFRRRARRFTLRPTPTSSTISTIAAWW
;
A
#
# COMPACT_ATOMS: atom_id res chain seq x y z
N MET A 1 27.65 4.61 1.29
CA MET A 1 28.53 3.60 1.91
C MET A 1 29.66 3.19 0.96
N LEU A 2 29.37 2.55 -0.17
CA LEU A 2 30.44 2.20 -1.12
C LEU A 2 31.23 3.41 -1.64
N GLU A 3 30.55 4.50 -1.99
CA GLU A 3 31.20 5.76 -2.40
C GLU A 3 32.12 6.34 -1.30
N ALA A 4 31.79 6.10 -0.03
CA ALA A 4 32.59 6.50 1.11
C ALA A 4 33.68 5.47 1.49
N GLY A 5 33.89 4.44 0.66
CA GLY A 5 34.96 3.45 0.84
C GLY A 5 34.67 2.33 1.84
N PHE A 6 33.42 2.19 2.31
CA PHE A 6 33.06 1.09 3.22
C PHE A 6 32.93 -0.25 2.48
N ASP A 7 33.36 -1.32 3.11
CA ASP A 7 32.95 -2.68 2.69
C ASP A 7 31.52 -2.95 3.18
N VAL A 8 30.66 -3.38 2.28
CA VAL A 8 29.21 -3.49 2.52
C VAL A 8 28.74 -4.88 2.12
N THR A 9 28.03 -5.51 3.05
CA THR A 9 27.20 -6.70 2.81
C THR A 9 25.72 -6.33 3.01
N LEU A 10 24.87 -6.72 2.07
CA LEU A 10 23.43 -6.53 2.14
C LEU A 10 22.77 -7.89 2.43
N TYR A 11 21.73 -7.91 3.25
CA TYR A 11 20.96 -9.12 3.55
C TYR A 11 19.52 -8.92 3.08
N GLU A 12 19.02 -9.81 2.23
CA GLU A 12 17.67 -9.77 1.69
C GLU A 12 17.00 -11.13 1.89
N ILE A 13 15.73 -11.11 2.33
CA ILE A 13 14.95 -12.31 2.60
C ILE A 13 14.45 -12.99 1.32
N GLY A 14 14.23 -12.25 0.25
CA GLY A 14 13.83 -12.78 -1.06
C GLY A 14 15.01 -13.11 -1.97
N SER A 15 14.69 -13.53 -3.20
CA SER A 15 15.69 -13.85 -4.23
C SER A 15 16.08 -12.67 -5.12
N CYS A 16 15.46 -11.49 -4.94
CA CYS A 16 15.68 -10.36 -5.84
C CYS A 16 15.57 -8.99 -5.17
N VAL A 17 16.23 -8.01 -5.78
CA VAL A 17 16.12 -6.59 -5.40
C VAL A 17 14.77 -6.03 -5.83
N GLY A 18 14.21 -5.16 -4.98
CA GLY A 18 13.04 -4.33 -5.30
C GLY A 18 11.97 -4.33 -4.21
N GLY A 19 11.99 -5.31 -3.30
CA GLY A 19 11.12 -5.34 -2.12
C GLY A 19 9.65 -5.23 -2.48
N LEU A 20 9.00 -4.15 -2.01
CA LEU A 20 7.59 -3.83 -2.26
C LEU A 20 7.21 -3.85 -3.76
N TRP A 21 8.09 -3.37 -4.64
CA TRP A 21 7.74 -3.13 -6.05
C TRP A 21 7.67 -4.42 -6.88
N VAL A 22 8.27 -5.49 -6.38
CA VAL A 22 8.19 -6.81 -7.02
C VAL A 22 6.82 -7.39 -6.73
N TYR A 23 5.99 -7.53 -7.76
CA TYR A 23 4.68 -8.18 -7.65
C TYR A 23 4.86 -9.68 -7.46
N ASN A 24 4.09 -10.27 -6.54
CA ASN A 24 4.25 -11.67 -6.09
C ASN A 24 5.70 -11.99 -5.69
N ASN A 25 6.35 -11.06 -4.98
CA ASN A 25 7.68 -11.28 -4.44
C ASN A 25 7.71 -12.53 -3.55
N ASP A 26 8.73 -13.36 -3.73
CA ASP A 26 8.93 -14.61 -2.99
C ASP A 26 9.22 -14.39 -1.51
N ASN A 27 9.61 -13.16 -1.14
CA ASN A 27 9.76 -12.76 0.25
C ASN A 27 8.43 -12.68 1.03
N GLN A 28 7.28 -12.81 0.36
CA GLN A 28 5.93 -12.76 0.95
C GLN A 28 5.60 -11.47 1.72
N ARG A 29 6.39 -10.40 1.54
CA ARG A 29 6.19 -9.10 2.19
C ARG A 29 5.66 -8.02 1.26
N SER A 30 5.66 -8.27 -0.04
CA SER A 30 5.20 -7.32 -1.04
C SER A 30 3.68 -7.17 -1.05
N SER A 31 3.22 -5.96 -0.79
CA SER A 31 1.83 -5.53 -0.94
C SER A 31 1.51 -4.97 -2.33
N ALA A 32 2.41 -5.11 -3.32
CA ALA A 32 2.10 -4.69 -4.68
C ALA A 32 0.92 -5.47 -5.25
N TYR A 33 0.05 -4.74 -5.93
CA TYR A 33 -1.06 -5.24 -6.74
C TYR A 33 -0.84 -4.87 -8.21
N LYS A 34 -1.51 -5.57 -9.11
CA LYS A 34 -1.26 -5.54 -10.57
C LYS A 34 -1.37 -4.15 -11.19
N THR A 35 -2.25 -3.32 -10.65
CA THR A 35 -2.56 -1.95 -11.08
C THR A 35 -1.77 -0.89 -10.31
N LEU A 36 -0.86 -1.27 -9.40
CA LEU A 36 -0.12 -0.33 -8.57
C LEU A 36 0.78 0.58 -9.42
N HIS A 37 0.57 1.89 -9.27
CA HIS A 37 1.44 2.94 -9.78
C HIS A 37 1.91 3.83 -8.64
N ILE A 38 3.14 4.32 -8.73
CA ILE A 38 3.64 5.30 -7.77
C ILE A 38 2.79 6.58 -7.80
N ASN A 39 2.73 7.29 -6.68
CA ASN A 39 1.97 8.53 -6.51
C ASN A 39 2.80 9.80 -6.77
N THR A 40 4.12 9.68 -6.86
CA THR A 40 5.07 10.75 -7.19
C THR A 40 5.53 10.64 -8.65
N ALA A 41 5.86 11.77 -9.28
CA ALA A 41 6.39 11.75 -10.64
C ALA A 41 7.73 11.01 -10.70
N ARG A 42 8.02 10.34 -11.82
CA ARG A 42 9.26 9.57 -12.03
C ARG A 42 10.50 10.43 -11.81
N ASP A 43 10.50 11.65 -12.31
CA ASP A 43 11.66 12.56 -12.26
C ASP A 43 11.91 13.09 -10.84
N LEU A 44 10.88 13.09 -9.98
CA LEU A 44 11.01 13.41 -8.55
C LEU A 44 11.37 12.20 -7.69
N THR A 45 11.18 10.99 -8.20
CA THR A 45 11.44 9.74 -7.47
C THR A 45 12.81 9.16 -7.82
N ALA A 46 13.37 9.52 -8.97
CA ALA A 46 14.66 9.03 -9.41
C ALA A 46 15.76 9.33 -8.38
N PHE A 47 16.73 8.43 -8.30
CA PHE A 47 17.99 8.69 -7.63
C PHE A 47 18.71 9.77 -8.45
N SER A 48 19.37 10.69 -7.76
CA SER A 48 19.97 11.89 -8.37
C SER A 48 20.96 11.59 -9.51
N ASP A 49 21.57 10.41 -9.48
CA ASP A 49 22.62 9.94 -10.38
C ASP A 49 22.16 8.78 -11.30
N HIS A 50 20.87 8.45 -11.29
CA HIS A 50 20.29 7.36 -12.09
C HIS A 50 18.85 7.69 -12.51
N PRO A 51 18.64 8.32 -13.68
CA PRO A 51 17.29 8.64 -14.15
C PRO A 51 16.52 7.39 -14.61
N PHE A 52 15.18 7.47 -14.62
CA PHE A 52 14.35 6.49 -15.30
C PHE A 52 14.61 6.49 -16.81
N ARG A 53 14.33 5.37 -17.48
CA ARG A 53 14.37 5.31 -18.94
C ARG A 53 13.36 6.30 -19.55
N PRO A 54 13.66 6.93 -20.71
CA PRO A 54 12.79 7.95 -21.30
C PRO A 54 11.36 7.48 -21.63
N ASP A 55 11.20 6.18 -21.92
CA ASP A 55 9.94 5.53 -22.30
C ASP A 55 9.02 5.18 -21.12
N VAL A 56 9.50 5.29 -19.87
CA VAL A 56 8.69 5.02 -18.68
C VAL A 56 7.62 6.10 -18.51
N GLN A 57 6.38 5.73 -18.22
CA GLN A 57 5.31 6.70 -17.97
C GLN A 57 5.62 7.70 -16.82
N PRO A 58 5.01 8.90 -16.78
CA PRO A 58 5.28 9.89 -15.73
C PRO A 58 5.06 9.40 -14.30
N PHE A 59 4.16 8.44 -14.09
CA PHE A 59 3.93 7.76 -12.82
C PHE A 59 4.18 6.25 -13.02
N PRO A 60 5.42 5.78 -12.85
CA PRO A 60 5.81 4.39 -13.09
C PRO A 60 4.88 3.37 -12.42
N ASN A 61 4.59 2.27 -13.12
CA ASN A 61 3.91 1.13 -12.50
C ASN A 61 4.90 0.33 -11.65
N HIS A 62 4.40 -0.66 -10.91
CA HIS A 62 5.24 -1.49 -10.04
C HIS A 62 6.36 -2.24 -10.80
N ARG A 63 6.15 -2.62 -12.07
CA ARG A 63 7.15 -3.31 -12.92
C ARG A 63 8.26 -2.35 -13.34
N ASP A 64 7.89 -1.13 -13.71
CA ASP A 64 8.82 -0.06 -14.08
C ASP A 64 9.72 0.27 -12.87
N MET A 65 9.13 0.37 -11.67
CA MET A 65 9.86 0.61 -10.42
C MET A 65 10.81 -0.55 -10.07
N ALA A 66 10.34 -1.81 -10.18
CA ALA A 66 11.18 -2.97 -9.91
C ALA A 66 12.37 -3.05 -10.90
N THR A 67 12.12 -2.76 -12.18
CA THR A 67 13.16 -2.71 -13.22
C THR A 67 14.16 -1.60 -12.95
N TYR A 68 13.68 -0.41 -12.57
CA TYR A 68 14.49 0.73 -12.21
C TYR A 68 15.42 0.42 -11.02
N LEU A 69 14.89 -0.11 -9.92
CA LEU A 69 15.69 -0.45 -8.73
C LEU A 69 16.72 -1.55 -9.01
N ARG A 70 16.36 -2.54 -9.83
CA ARG A 70 17.31 -3.56 -10.28
C ARG A 70 18.43 -2.96 -11.12
N SER A 71 18.10 -2.10 -12.09
CA SER A 71 19.10 -1.45 -12.95
C SER A 71 20.06 -0.57 -12.15
N TYR A 72 19.58 0.09 -11.09
CA TYR A 72 20.43 0.83 -10.17
C TYR A 72 21.39 -0.12 -9.43
N ALA A 73 20.86 -1.21 -8.86
CA ALA A 73 21.69 -2.19 -8.17
C ALA A 73 22.75 -2.83 -9.07
N GLU A 74 22.43 -3.10 -10.33
CA GLU A 74 23.37 -3.64 -11.32
C GLU A 74 24.44 -2.62 -11.69
N ARG A 75 24.03 -1.39 -12.03
CA ARG A 75 24.95 -0.30 -12.44
C ARG A 75 26.02 0.00 -11.39
N PHE A 76 25.65 -0.03 -10.12
CA PHE A 76 26.55 0.28 -9.01
C PHE A 76 27.15 -0.97 -8.35
N GLY A 77 27.02 -2.15 -8.97
CA GLY A 77 27.63 -3.39 -8.47
C GLY A 77 27.12 -3.82 -7.09
N LEU A 78 25.87 -3.49 -6.75
CA LEU A 78 25.26 -3.85 -5.48
C LEU A 78 24.80 -5.31 -5.45
N VAL A 79 24.37 -5.86 -6.60
CA VAL A 79 23.79 -7.21 -6.68
C VAL A 79 24.74 -8.28 -6.15
N SER A 80 26.04 -8.19 -6.47
CA SER A 80 27.06 -9.14 -5.99
C SER A 80 27.34 -9.05 -4.49
N ARG A 81 26.88 -7.99 -3.82
CA ARG A 81 27.05 -7.75 -2.38
C ARG A 81 25.81 -8.16 -1.58
N VAL A 82 24.74 -8.55 -2.25
CA VAL A 82 23.51 -9.03 -1.60
C VAL A 82 23.62 -10.52 -1.32
N ARG A 83 23.44 -10.88 -0.06
CA ARG A 83 23.12 -12.23 0.37
C ARG A 83 21.60 -12.40 0.32
N PHE A 84 21.12 -12.95 -0.79
CA PHE A 84 19.72 -13.28 -1.00
C PHE A 84 19.30 -14.49 -0.15
N ASN A 85 17.99 -14.68 0.00
CA ASN A 85 17.39 -15.76 0.78
C ASN A 85 17.98 -15.85 2.21
N THR A 86 18.36 -14.71 2.78
CA THR A 86 19.02 -14.65 4.09
C THR A 86 18.24 -13.75 5.03
N ARG A 87 17.37 -14.36 5.85
CA ARG A 87 16.64 -13.63 6.88
C ARG A 87 17.48 -13.39 8.11
N ILE A 88 17.67 -12.13 8.46
CA ILE A 88 18.18 -11.74 9.78
C ILE A 88 17.02 -11.79 10.79
N THR A 89 17.21 -12.57 11.86
CA THR A 89 16.22 -12.76 12.93
C THR A 89 16.55 -11.94 14.17
N ARG A 90 17.84 -11.68 14.44
CA ARG A 90 18.31 -10.86 15.56
C ARG A 90 19.48 -9.98 15.17
N VAL A 91 19.57 -8.83 15.84
CA VAL A 91 20.71 -7.92 15.81
C VAL A 91 21.03 -7.58 17.27
N ASN A 92 22.19 -8.01 17.75
CA ASN A 92 22.64 -7.80 19.13
C ASN A 92 24.00 -7.10 19.14
N ALA A 93 24.36 -6.47 20.25
CA ALA A 93 25.75 -6.10 20.48
C ALA A 93 26.59 -7.38 20.57
N ALA A 94 27.73 -7.41 19.88
CA ALA A 94 28.67 -8.53 19.95
C ALA A 94 29.37 -8.55 21.32
N ALA A 95 29.95 -9.69 21.69
CA ALA A 95 30.71 -9.81 22.95
C ALA A 95 31.90 -8.84 23.02
N SER A 96 32.45 -8.44 21.87
CA SER A 96 33.56 -7.49 21.73
C SER A 96 33.12 -6.02 21.63
N TYR A 97 31.82 -5.74 21.74
CA TYR A 97 31.30 -4.36 21.64
C TYR A 97 31.87 -3.48 22.76
N THR A 98 32.40 -2.32 22.39
CA THR A 98 32.59 -1.19 23.32
C THR A 98 32.00 0.09 22.71
N PRO A 99 31.62 1.11 23.51
CA PRO A 99 31.16 2.39 22.98
C PRO A 99 32.16 3.06 22.02
N GLU A 100 33.46 2.85 22.23
CA GLU A 100 34.54 3.38 21.38
C GLU A 100 34.81 2.52 20.14
N LYS A 101 34.43 1.24 20.17
CA LYS A 101 34.56 0.27 19.08
C LYS A 101 33.27 -0.54 18.95
N PRO A 102 32.22 0.02 18.34
CA PRO A 102 30.95 -0.67 18.16
C PRO A 102 31.12 -1.94 17.33
N ARG A 103 30.49 -3.02 17.78
CA ARG A 103 30.48 -4.30 17.07
C ARG A 103 29.14 -4.99 17.23
N TRP A 104 28.50 -5.33 16.12
CA TRP A 104 27.17 -5.92 16.09
C TRP A 104 27.23 -7.35 15.60
N GLN A 105 26.45 -8.22 16.20
CA GLN A 105 26.26 -9.60 15.77
C GLN A 105 24.85 -9.76 15.19
N LEU A 106 24.78 -10.24 13.95
CA LEU A 106 23.56 -10.60 13.25
C LEU A 106 23.38 -12.10 13.32
N GLU A 107 22.16 -12.56 13.59
CA GLU A 107 21.77 -13.98 13.54
C GLU A 107 20.85 -14.20 12.35
N THR A 108 21.12 -15.22 11.53
CA THR A 108 20.25 -15.62 10.44
C THR A 108 19.20 -16.63 10.90
N GLU A 109 18.15 -16.86 10.10
CA GLU A 109 17.14 -17.88 10.41
C GLU A 109 17.68 -19.32 10.40
N HIS A 110 18.85 -19.53 9.77
CA HIS A 110 19.55 -20.81 9.74
C HIS A 110 20.58 -20.97 10.89
N GLY A 111 20.64 -20.01 11.81
CA GLY A 111 21.54 -20.05 12.96
C GLY A 111 22.98 -19.59 12.66
N GLU A 112 23.26 -19.13 11.44
CA GLU A 112 24.55 -18.51 11.11
C GLU A 112 24.67 -17.15 11.79
N THR A 113 25.88 -16.80 12.24
CA THR A 113 26.17 -15.50 12.83
C THR A 113 27.19 -14.73 12.00
N HIS A 114 26.98 -13.41 11.90
CA HIS A 114 27.87 -12.51 11.20
C HIS A 114 28.10 -11.25 12.01
N GLU A 115 29.33 -10.78 12.08
CA GLU A 115 29.66 -9.55 12.79
C GLU A 115 29.98 -8.40 11.85
N HIS A 116 29.51 -7.20 12.23
CA HIS A 116 29.69 -5.96 11.48
C HIS A 116 29.96 -4.79 12.42
N ASP A 117 30.74 -3.81 11.98
CA ASP A 117 31.04 -2.61 12.77
C ASP A 117 29.84 -1.66 12.84
N THR A 118 28.96 -1.71 11.83
CA THR A 118 27.77 -0.86 11.73
C THR A 118 26.64 -1.63 11.07
N VAL A 119 25.41 -1.39 11.52
CA VAL A 119 24.20 -2.00 10.97
C VAL A 119 23.21 -0.92 10.58
N ILE A 120 22.72 -0.98 9.35
CA ILE A 120 21.64 -0.12 8.86
C ILE A 120 20.42 -1.01 8.62
N VAL A 121 19.30 -0.68 9.28
CA VAL A 121 18.05 -1.42 9.12
C VAL A 121 17.20 -0.75 8.04
N ALA A 122 17.03 -1.44 6.91
CA ALA A 122 16.26 -0.97 5.75
C ALA A 122 15.08 -1.91 5.40
N SER A 123 14.46 -2.53 6.41
CA SER A 123 13.42 -3.57 6.25
C SER A 123 12.05 -3.06 5.80
N GLY A 124 11.85 -1.74 5.74
CA GLY A 124 10.56 -1.12 5.44
C GLY A 124 9.51 -1.30 6.54
N HIS A 125 8.35 -0.64 6.38
CA HIS A 125 7.28 -0.64 7.39
C HIS A 125 5.90 -1.08 6.87
N LEU A 126 5.71 -1.20 5.55
CA LEU A 126 4.42 -1.51 4.91
C LEU A 126 4.16 -3.02 4.72
N THR A 127 4.74 -3.86 5.57
CA THR A 127 4.73 -5.32 5.39
C THR A 127 3.79 -6.07 6.33
N LYS A 128 3.45 -5.50 7.49
CA LYS A 128 2.55 -6.13 8.47
C LYS A 128 1.21 -5.40 8.47
N PRO A 129 0.12 -6.01 7.99
CA PRO A 129 -1.19 -5.36 7.97
C PRO A 129 -1.71 -5.13 9.39
N LEU A 130 -2.37 -3.98 9.60
CA LEU A 130 -3.11 -3.71 10.83
C LEU A 130 -4.50 -4.32 10.70
N GLU A 131 -4.65 -5.52 11.23
CA GLU A 131 -5.94 -6.19 11.25
C GLU A 131 -6.91 -5.52 12.23
N VAL A 132 -8.18 -5.38 11.81
CA VAL A 132 -9.24 -4.77 12.62
C VAL A 132 -10.33 -5.82 12.88
N PRO A 133 -10.25 -6.57 13.99
CA PRO A 133 -11.16 -7.68 14.27
C PRO A 133 -12.63 -7.30 14.21
N MET A 134 -12.99 -6.07 14.58
CA MET A 134 -14.37 -5.57 14.49
C MET A 134 -15.00 -5.65 13.08
N PHE A 135 -14.22 -5.57 12.01
CA PHE A 135 -14.73 -5.69 10.64
C PHE A 135 -14.77 -7.15 10.14
N ARG A 136 -13.98 -8.03 10.77
CA ARG A 136 -13.85 -9.44 10.40
C ARG A 136 -14.82 -10.31 11.20
N ASP A 137 -14.84 -10.13 12.52
CA ASP A 137 -15.52 -11.00 13.45
C ASP A 137 -17.04 -10.84 13.34
N GLY A 138 -17.74 -11.94 13.02
CA GLY A 138 -19.19 -11.97 12.82
C GLY A 138 -19.65 -11.50 11.43
N PHE A 139 -18.74 -11.05 10.56
CA PHE A 139 -19.05 -10.80 9.16
C PHE A 139 -19.09 -12.14 8.40
N LYS A 140 -20.19 -12.41 7.68
CA LYS A 140 -20.38 -13.67 6.94
C LYS A 140 -19.79 -13.66 5.53
N GLY A 141 -19.36 -12.50 5.05
CA GLY A 141 -18.72 -12.35 3.74
C GLY A 141 -17.20 -12.49 3.81
N ARG A 142 -16.53 -12.25 2.69
CA ARG A 142 -15.06 -12.26 2.63
C ARG A 142 -14.49 -10.98 3.21
N TYR A 143 -13.60 -11.09 4.19
CA TYR A 143 -12.80 -9.97 4.67
C TYR A 143 -11.37 -10.08 4.10
N LEU A 144 -10.84 -8.97 3.59
CA LEU A 144 -9.50 -8.90 3.01
C LEU A 144 -8.82 -7.58 3.39
N HIS A 145 -7.60 -7.63 3.91
CA HIS A 145 -6.79 -6.40 4.06
C HIS A 145 -6.16 -6.01 2.71
N SER A 146 -6.00 -4.72 2.43
CA SER A 146 -5.40 -4.21 1.17
C SER A 146 -4.02 -4.78 0.85
N HIS A 147 -3.24 -5.13 1.87
CA HIS A 147 -1.95 -5.83 1.74
C HIS A 147 -2.04 -7.12 0.90
N TYR A 148 -3.18 -7.81 0.98
CA TYR A 148 -3.44 -9.07 0.27
C TYR A 148 -4.22 -8.89 -1.05
N TYR A 149 -4.63 -7.66 -1.39
CA TYR A 149 -5.26 -7.39 -2.69
C TYR A 149 -4.22 -7.55 -3.82
N LYS A 150 -4.60 -8.21 -4.92
CA LYS A 150 -3.67 -8.50 -6.03
C LYS A 150 -4.21 -8.19 -7.42
N ASP A 151 -5.43 -8.58 -7.74
CA ASP A 151 -6.03 -8.40 -9.07
C ASP A 151 -7.51 -7.97 -8.95
N PRO A 152 -7.95 -6.89 -9.62
CA PRO A 152 -9.37 -6.50 -9.62
C PRO A 152 -10.30 -7.57 -10.22
N ALA A 153 -9.80 -8.41 -11.13
CA ALA A 153 -10.61 -9.45 -11.78
C ALA A 153 -11.25 -10.42 -10.77
N GLU A 154 -10.60 -10.65 -9.62
CA GLU A 154 -11.10 -11.48 -8.53
C GLU A 154 -12.41 -10.96 -7.91
N PHE A 155 -12.73 -9.68 -8.11
CA PHE A 155 -13.89 -9.02 -7.50
C PHE A 155 -15.00 -8.67 -8.48
N ALA A 156 -14.88 -9.10 -9.75
CA ALA A 156 -15.90 -8.86 -10.76
C ALA A 156 -17.26 -9.46 -10.35
N GLY A 157 -18.34 -8.70 -10.57
CA GLY A 157 -19.71 -9.10 -10.24
C GLY A 157 -20.02 -9.17 -8.74
N GLN A 158 -19.10 -8.77 -7.85
CA GLN A 158 -19.32 -8.82 -6.40
C GLN A 158 -19.84 -7.50 -5.83
N ARG A 159 -20.37 -7.57 -4.61
CA ARG A 159 -20.69 -6.41 -3.80
C ARG A 159 -19.53 -6.11 -2.85
N ILE A 160 -18.90 -4.95 -3.02
CA ILE A 160 -17.63 -4.62 -2.39
C ILE A 160 -17.79 -3.40 -1.48
N CYS A 161 -17.32 -3.53 -0.25
CA CYS A 161 -17.17 -2.42 0.68
C CYS A 161 -15.67 -2.17 0.93
N VAL A 162 -15.15 -1.06 0.44
CA VAL A 162 -13.77 -0.62 0.72
C VAL A 162 -13.81 0.31 1.93
N VAL A 163 -13.08 -0.04 2.98
CA VAL A 163 -13.05 0.73 4.23
C VAL A 163 -11.72 1.45 4.36
N GLY A 164 -11.75 2.78 4.50
CA GLY A 164 -10.58 3.63 4.56
C GLY A 164 -10.51 4.61 3.39
N VAL A 165 -9.60 5.59 3.48
CA VAL A 165 -9.33 6.60 2.44
C VAL A 165 -7.83 6.85 2.26
N GLY A 166 -7.01 5.83 2.54
CA GLY A 166 -5.60 5.83 2.14
C GLY A 166 -5.44 5.68 0.63
N ASN A 167 -4.23 5.90 0.10
CA ASN A 167 -4.00 5.79 -1.36
C ASN A 167 -4.39 4.39 -1.87
N SER A 168 -4.00 3.34 -1.15
CA SER A 168 -4.41 1.97 -1.49
C SER A 168 -5.93 1.79 -1.51
N ALA A 169 -6.68 2.45 -0.61
CA ALA A 169 -8.15 2.36 -0.60
C ALA A 169 -8.77 3.03 -1.82
N LEU A 170 -8.25 4.19 -2.21
CA LEU A 170 -8.72 4.94 -3.38
C LEU A 170 -8.38 4.20 -4.68
N ASP A 171 -7.17 3.66 -4.78
CA ASP A 171 -6.73 2.85 -5.92
C ASP A 171 -7.59 1.59 -6.04
N ILE A 172 -7.73 0.80 -4.97
CA ILE A 172 -8.56 -0.42 -4.97
C ILE A 172 -10.02 -0.10 -5.29
N ALA A 173 -10.59 0.95 -4.69
CA ALA A 173 -11.96 1.36 -4.99
C ALA A 173 -12.12 1.75 -6.46
N SER A 174 -11.14 2.45 -7.04
CA SER A 174 -11.13 2.79 -8.46
C SER A 174 -10.98 1.56 -9.35
N ASP A 175 -10.16 0.59 -8.94
CA ASP A 175 -9.88 -0.63 -9.71
C ASP A 175 -11.08 -1.58 -9.78
N VAL A 176 -11.81 -1.73 -8.66
CA VAL A 176 -12.93 -2.68 -8.60
C VAL A 176 -14.26 -2.09 -9.06
N CYS A 177 -14.43 -0.76 -8.99
CA CYS A 177 -15.68 -0.08 -9.35
C CYS A 177 -16.23 -0.42 -10.74
N PRO A 178 -15.41 -0.51 -11.82
CA PRO A 178 -15.92 -0.78 -13.16
C PRO A 178 -16.54 -2.16 -13.35
N ALA A 179 -16.10 -3.17 -12.58
CA ALA A 179 -16.49 -4.56 -12.76
C ALA A 179 -17.35 -5.12 -11.61
N ALA A 180 -17.47 -4.40 -10.49
CA ALA A 180 -18.27 -4.82 -9.35
C ALA A 180 -19.78 -4.68 -9.62
N GLU A 181 -20.61 -5.55 -9.03
CA GLU A 181 -22.07 -5.34 -8.99
C GLU A 181 -22.38 -4.04 -8.23
N ARG A 182 -21.64 -3.80 -7.14
CA ARG A 182 -21.73 -2.57 -6.35
C ARG A 182 -20.45 -2.33 -5.57
N ALA A 183 -19.88 -1.13 -5.64
CA ALA A 183 -18.76 -0.72 -4.81
C ALA A 183 -19.16 0.45 -3.88
N VAL A 184 -18.76 0.38 -2.61
CA VAL A 184 -18.95 1.44 -1.62
C VAL A 184 -17.62 1.74 -0.95
N LEU A 185 -17.25 3.02 -0.89
CA LEU A 185 -16.10 3.51 -0.13
C LEU A 185 -16.58 4.11 1.21
N VAL A 186 -16.05 3.60 2.32
CA VAL A 186 -16.40 4.04 3.68
C VAL A 186 -15.25 4.87 4.25
N ALA A 187 -15.50 6.15 4.45
CA ALA A 187 -14.54 7.10 5.00
C ALA A 187 -14.95 7.53 6.41
N ARG A 188 -14.00 7.50 7.36
CA ARG A 188 -14.20 8.10 8.69
C ARG A 188 -14.18 9.64 8.62
N SER A 189 -13.28 10.18 7.81
CA SER A 189 -13.02 11.61 7.65
C SER A 189 -12.97 11.95 6.17
N ARG A 190 -13.24 13.20 5.81
CA ARG A 190 -13.16 13.66 4.41
C ARG A 190 -11.70 13.70 3.95
N PRO A 191 -11.31 12.95 2.90
CA PRO A 191 -10.00 13.11 2.30
C PRO A 191 -9.98 14.30 1.32
N LEU A 192 -8.82 14.93 1.18
CA LEU A 192 -8.53 15.77 0.02
C LEU A 192 -8.05 14.86 -1.12
N ILE A 193 -8.74 14.88 -2.25
CA ILE A 193 -8.40 14.06 -3.42
C ILE A 193 -7.85 15.00 -4.50
N ILE A 194 -6.59 14.78 -4.89
CA ILE A 194 -5.90 15.57 -5.91
C ILE A 194 -5.51 14.63 -7.06
N PRO A 195 -5.98 14.87 -8.29
CA PRO A 195 -5.54 14.10 -9.45
C PRO A 195 -4.03 14.22 -9.68
N LYS A 196 -3.36 13.10 -9.95
CA LYS A 196 -1.92 13.04 -10.27
C LYS A 196 -1.51 14.01 -11.39
N LEU A 197 -2.38 14.13 -12.40
CA LEU A 197 -2.15 14.98 -13.57
C LEU A 197 -2.30 16.49 -13.33
N MET A 198 -2.81 16.93 -12.16
CA MET A 198 -2.90 18.38 -11.88
C MET A 198 -1.52 19.06 -11.86
N PHE A 199 -0.45 18.30 -11.57
CA PHE A 199 0.92 18.80 -11.54
C PHE A 199 1.83 18.15 -12.59
N ALA A 200 1.31 17.22 -13.40
CA ALA A 200 2.06 16.56 -14.48
C ALA A 200 2.02 17.36 -15.79
N GLY A 201 1.63 18.64 -15.72
CA GLY A 201 1.86 19.57 -16.81
C GLY A 201 3.35 19.67 -17.07
N ARG A 202 3.75 19.32 -18.29
CA ARG A 202 5.08 19.61 -18.85
C ARG A 202 5.58 20.96 -18.35
N SER A 203 6.87 21.04 -18.06
CA SER A 203 7.65 22.28 -18.05
C SER A 203 6.95 23.41 -18.84
N GLY A 204 6.36 24.36 -18.11
CA GLY A 204 6.05 25.70 -18.62
C GLY A 204 4.70 26.00 -19.26
N ILE A 205 3.65 25.16 -19.20
CA ILE A 205 2.32 25.58 -19.72
C ILE A 205 1.20 25.15 -18.78
N TRP A 206 0.64 26.12 -18.04
CA TRP A 206 -0.64 25.99 -17.34
C TRP A 206 -1.75 25.71 -18.37
N PRO A 207 -2.41 24.54 -18.35
CA PRO A 207 -3.61 24.35 -19.16
C PRO A 207 -4.76 25.05 -18.43
N SER A 208 -5.35 26.05 -19.08
CA SER A 208 -6.64 26.61 -18.66
C SER A 208 -7.65 25.49 -18.45
N LEU A 209 -8.19 25.38 -17.24
CA LEU A 209 -9.24 24.42 -16.88
C LEU A 209 -10.51 24.69 -17.71
N SER A 210 -10.62 24.05 -18.88
CA SER A 210 -11.91 23.87 -19.55
C SER A 210 -12.56 22.61 -18.99
N THR A 211 -13.65 22.80 -18.25
CA THR A 211 -14.43 21.74 -17.61
C THR A 211 -15.20 20.94 -18.65
N SER A 212 -14.61 19.85 -19.17
CA SER A 212 -15.37 18.84 -19.90
C SER A 212 -16.11 17.93 -18.90
N ARG A 213 -17.42 18.13 -18.83
CA ARG A 213 -18.40 17.35 -18.07
C ARG A 213 -18.32 15.87 -18.47
N GLY A 214 -18.17 14.95 -17.51
CA GLY A 214 -18.30 13.53 -17.84
C GLY A 214 -17.87 12.48 -16.83
N CYS A 215 -17.89 12.72 -15.52
CA CYS A 215 -17.79 11.62 -14.55
C CYS A 215 -18.47 12.02 -13.23
N ARG A 216 -19.72 11.58 -13.03
CA ARG A 216 -20.42 11.78 -11.74
C ARG A 216 -19.87 10.79 -10.72
N TRP A 217 -18.79 11.15 -10.04
CA TRP A 217 -18.46 10.56 -8.75
C TRP A 217 -19.59 10.91 -7.78
N ARG A 218 -20.49 9.96 -7.49
CA ARG A 218 -21.31 10.06 -6.28
C ARG A 218 -20.41 9.65 -5.12
N CYS A 219 -19.60 10.59 -4.63
CA CYS A 219 -19.09 10.52 -3.26
C CYS A 219 -20.32 10.58 -2.35
N ALA A 220 -20.85 9.42 -1.96
CA ALA A 220 -21.75 9.35 -0.84
C ALA A 220 -20.91 9.70 0.40
N THR A 221 -20.86 10.99 0.75
CA THR A 221 -20.60 11.37 2.13
C THR A 221 -21.79 10.81 2.90
N VAL A 222 -21.70 9.58 3.40
CA VAL A 222 -22.61 9.12 4.44
C VAL A 222 -22.17 9.82 5.73
N CYS A 223 -22.45 11.12 5.78
CA CYS A 223 -22.83 11.73 7.05
C CYS A 223 -24.06 10.94 7.50
N CYS A 224 -24.05 10.48 8.74
CA CYS A 224 -25.01 9.54 9.33
C CYS A 224 -26.45 10.12 9.48
N ALA A 225 -27.01 10.75 8.45
CA ALA A 225 -28.31 11.43 8.50
C ALA A 225 -29.28 11.07 7.35
N SER A 226 -28.85 10.38 6.29
CA SER A 226 -29.69 10.19 5.09
C SER A 226 -30.23 8.76 4.86
N LEU A 227 -30.21 7.89 5.87
CA LEU A 227 -30.95 6.61 5.85
C LEU A 227 -32.34 6.70 6.52
N TYR A 228 -32.83 7.90 6.82
CA TYR A 228 -34.23 8.16 7.20
C TYR A 228 -35.10 8.36 5.95
N GLY A 229 -35.25 7.31 5.15
CA GLY A 229 -36.09 7.35 3.94
C GLY A 229 -37.10 6.21 3.83
N TRP A 230 -37.17 5.30 4.81
CA TRP A 230 -38.00 4.09 4.75
C TRP A 230 -38.88 3.83 5.99
N CYS A 231 -39.10 4.85 6.83
CA CYS A 231 -40.18 4.86 7.81
C CYS A 231 -40.77 6.27 7.90
N ARG A 232 -41.94 6.50 7.30
CA ARG A 232 -42.80 7.63 7.67
C ARG A 232 -43.55 7.27 8.96
N ALA A 233 -43.44 8.11 9.98
CA ALA A 233 -44.56 8.73 10.71
C ALA A 233 -44.12 9.22 12.11
N THR A 234 -44.62 10.41 12.45
CA THR A 234 -44.78 11.00 13.80
C THR A 234 -43.54 11.44 14.60
N SER A 235 -43.28 12.75 14.50
CA SER A 235 -43.18 13.76 15.58
C SER A 235 -42.28 13.56 16.81
N ALA A 236 -41.74 14.71 17.23
CA ALA A 236 -41.24 15.09 18.55
C ALA A 236 -39.74 14.89 18.83
N SER A 237 -39.06 16.02 18.65
CA SER A 237 -37.85 16.52 19.30
C SER A 237 -37.44 15.93 20.65
N SER A 238 -36.11 15.85 20.81
CA SER A 238 -35.28 15.93 22.03
C SER A 238 -34.64 14.63 22.55
N VAL A 239 -33.48 14.84 23.18
CA VAL A 239 -32.62 13.94 23.97
C VAL A 239 -31.38 13.36 23.25
N PHE A 240 -30.32 14.15 23.44
CA PHE A 240 -28.90 13.87 23.31
C PHE A 240 -28.46 12.71 24.23
N ARG A 241 -27.48 11.92 23.76
CA ARG A 241 -26.50 11.04 24.49
C ARG A 241 -26.65 9.51 24.35
N ARG A 242 -25.49 8.93 24.01
CA ARG A 242 -24.99 7.57 24.29
C ARG A 242 -25.76 6.38 23.68
N ARG A 243 -25.21 5.84 22.60
CA ARG A 243 -24.88 4.40 22.44
C ARG A 243 -24.17 4.17 21.11
N ALA A 244 -22.92 3.71 21.16
CA ALA A 244 -22.28 3.06 20.03
C ALA A 244 -23.08 1.78 19.73
N ARG A 245 -23.96 1.82 18.71
CA ARG A 245 -24.67 0.63 18.24
C ARG A 245 -23.81 -0.02 17.16
N ARG A 246 -23.46 -1.28 17.40
CA ARG A 246 -22.77 -2.18 16.45
C ARG A 246 -23.39 -2.04 15.06
N PHE A 247 -22.57 -1.75 14.06
CA PHE A 247 -22.93 -1.90 12.66
C PHE A 247 -23.03 -3.41 12.37
N THR A 248 -24.24 -3.92 12.18
CA THR A 248 -24.48 -5.27 11.66
C THR A 248 -24.89 -5.17 10.20
N LEU A 249 -23.99 -5.58 9.30
CA LEU A 249 -24.31 -5.75 7.88
C LEU A 249 -25.31 -6.91 7.75
N ARG A 250 -26.57 -6.63 7.40
CA ARG A 250 -27.56 -7.68 7.12
C ARG A 250 -27.32 -8.25 5.71
N PRO A 251 -27.20 -9.58 5.56
CA PRO A 251 -27.17 -10.20 4.23
C PRO A 251 -28.56 -10.14 3.59
N THR A 252 -28.64 -9.73 2.33
CA THR A 252 -29.82 -9.90 1.47
C THR A 252 -29.77 -11.28 0.81
N PRO A 253 -30.93 -11.92 0.55
CA PRO A 253 -31.00 -13.27 0.00
C PRO A 253 -30.82 -13.25 -1.52
N THR A 254 -29.62 -12.95 -1.97
CA THR A 254 -29.14 -13.31 -3.31
C THR A 254 -27.69 -13.74 -3.16
N SER A 255 -27.29 -14.78 -3.89
CA SER A 255 -25.97 -15.45 -3.86
C SER A 255 -24.78 -14.55 -4.30
N SER A 256 -24.79 -13.27 -3.95
CA SER A 256 -23.72 -12.32 -4.22
C SER A 256 -22.75 -12.31 -3.04
N THR A 257 -21.55 -12.82 -3.26
CA THR A 257 -20.46 -12.75 -2.28
C THR A 257 -20.19 -11.29 -1.93
N ILE A 258 -20.40 -10.93 -0.66
CA ILE A 258 -20.04 -9.59 -0.16
C ILE A 258 -18.57 -9.65 0.28
N SER A 259 -17.72 -8.87 -0.39
CA SER A 259 -16.32 -8.70 -0.01
C SER A 259 -16.11 -7.36 0.69
N THR A 260 -15.52 -7.37 1.88
CA THR A 260 -15.04 -6.17 2.56
C THR A 260 -13.53 -6.11 2.39
N ILE A 261 -13.05 -5.03 1.77
CA ILE A 261 -11.62 -4.74 1.67
C ILE A 261 -11.29 -3.64 2.67
N ALA A 262 -10.62 -4.01 3.76
CA ALA A 262 -10.08 -3.04 4.70
C ALA A 262 -8.76 -2.49 4.14
N ALA A 263 -8.77 -1.23 3.72
CA ALA A 263 -7.64 -0.58 3.12
C ALA A 263 -7.19 0.57 4.02
N TRP A 264 -6.28 0.24 4.93
CA TRP A 264 -5.61 1.19 5.80
C TRP A 264 -4.14 1.28 5.39
N TRP A 265 -3.59 2.46 5.62
CA TRP A 265 -2.15 2.57 5.88
C TRP A 265 -1.86 1.92 7.22
#